data_AF-A0A7J7HBL5-F1
#
_entry.id   AF-A0A7J7HBL5-F1
#
_cell.length_a   1.000
_cell.length_b   1.000
_cell.length_c   1.000
_cell.angle_alpha   90.00
_cell.angle_beta   90.00
_cell.angle_gamma   90.00
#
_symmetry.space_group_name_H-M   'P 1'
#
loop_
_entity.id
_entity.type
_entity.pdbx_description
1 polymer ?
#
loop_
_entity_poly.entity_id
_entity_poly.type
_entity_poly.pdbx_seq_one_letter_code
_entity_poly.pdbx_strand_id
1 'polypeptide(L)'
;MRLLVRRKIFTVTPQSDGGEALYGPTHMSRWLLHGAELSLAPMIMMENDHRALAPWHYLSNCVREGGIGFQKAHGREIWDYCSMNPEFNNIFNDAMGCTARITMKAIMTGYKDAFCGVGSMVDVGGGTGAAMGEIVKVHPHIKGINFDLPHVIATAPEYGGVSHVGGDMFKAIPSADAVFMKVRFIIKIL
;
A
#
# COMPACT_ATOMS: atom_id res chain seq x y z
N MET A 1 -24.09 -6.99 -11.13
CA MET A 1 -24.37 -5.67 -10.50
C MET A 1 -25.33 -5.69 -9.32
N ARG A 2 -26.40 -6.51 -9.30
CA ARG A 2 -27.43 -6.52 -8.24
C ARG A 2 -26.91 -6.56 -6.78
N LEU A 3 -25.91 -7.39 -6.49
CA LEU A 3 -25.31 -7.45 -5.15
C LEU A 3 -24.65 -6.13 -4.75
N LEU A 4 -23.88 -5.53 -5.66
CA LEU A 4 -23.16 -4.27 -5.41
C LEU A 4 -24.13 -3.10 -5.23
N VAL A 5 -25.24 -3.09 -5.96
CA VAL A 5 -26.33 -2.13 -5.76
C VAL A 5 -27.01 -2.32 -4.40
N ARG A 6 -27.31 -3.56 -4.01
CA ARG A 6 -27.86 -3.86 -2.68
C ARG A 6 -26.92 -3.42 -1.54
N ARG A 7 -25.61 -3.51 -1.77
CA ARG A 7 -24.56 -3.00 -0.85
C ARG A 7 -24.30 -1.50 -0.99
N LYS A 8 -25.09 -0.78 -1.82
CA LYS A 8 -24.97 0.65 -2.10
C LYS A 8 -23.63 1.08 -2.69
N ILE A 9 -22.88 0.16 -3.29
CA ILE A 9 -21.62 0.46 -3.98
C ILE A 9 -21.92 1.17 -5.30
N PHE A 10 -22.96 0.76 -6.03
CA PHE A 10 -23.45 1.44 -7.23
C PHE A 10 -24.92 1.82 -7.07
N THR A 11 -25.37 2.83 -7.80
CA THR A 11 -26.80 3.14 -7.95
C THR A 11 -27.39 2.36 -9.12
N VAL A 12 -28.71 2.22 -9.15
CA VAL A 12 -29.45 1.70 -10.28
C VAL A 12 -30.62 2.63 -10.59
N THR A 13 -30.82 2.94 -11.86
CA THR A 13 -31.96 3.71 -12.37
C THR A 13 -32.74 2.80 -13.31
N PRO A 14 -33.95 2.36 -12.94
CA PRO A 14 -34.83 1.62 -13.83
C PRO A 14 -35.19 2.50 -15.04
N GLN A 15 -35.21 1.94 -16.25
CA GLN A 15 -35.73 2.66 -17.40
C GLN A 15 -37.23 2.48 -17.53
N SER A 16 -37.93 3.58 -17.79
CA SER A 16 -39.40 3.64 -17.88
C SER A 16 -39.98 3.00 -19.15
N ASP A 17 -39.15 2.71 -20.15
CA ASP A 17 -39.52 2.09 -21.43
C ASP A 17 -39.32 0.56 -21.45
N GLY A 18 -38.95 -0.04 -20.32
CA GLY A 18 -38.63 -1.48 -20.24
C GLY A 18 -37.21 -1.83 -20.72
N GLY A 19 -36.37 -0.82 -20.99
CA GLY A 19 -34.95 -1.00 -21.29
C GLY A 19 -34.12 -1.52 -20.10
N GLU A 20 -32.85 -1.84 -20.37
CA GLU A 20 -31.93 -2.35 -19.35
C GLU A 20 -31.67 -1.31 -18.24
N ALA A 21 -31.59 -1.78 -17.00
CA ALA A 21 -31.33 -0.91 -15.86
C ALA A 21 -29.96 -0.22 -15.96
N LEU A 22 -29.92 1.10 -15.81
CA LEU A 22 -28.68 1.87 -15.86
C LEU A 22 -28.01 1.92 -14.48
N TYR A 23 -26.70 1.75 -14.43
CA TYR A 23 -25.93 1.78 -13.18
C TYR A 23 -25.03 3.02 -13.10
N GLY A 24 -25.02 3.67 -11.93
CA GLY A 24 -24.22 4.88 -11.69
C GLY A 24 -23.24 4.74 -10.53
N PRO A 25 -22.17 5.55 -10.48
CA PRO A 25 -21.22 5.53 -9.38
C PRO A 25 -21.81 6.20 -8.12
N THR A 26 -21.42 5.69 -6.95
CA THR A 26 -21.66 6.33 -5.65
C THR A 26 -20.37 6.97 -5.12
N HIS A 27 -20.44 7.60 -3.94
CA HIS A 27 -19.22 8.00 -3.23
C HIS A 27 -18.30 6.80 -2.95
N MET A 28 -18.84 5.62 -2.62
CA MET A 28 -18.03 4.43 -2.33
C MET A 28 -17.35 3.88 -3.58
N SER A 29 -18.06 3.73 -4.71
CA SER A 29 -17.45 3.18 -5.93
C SER A 29 -16.40 4.12 -6.54
N ARG A 30 -16.41 5.42 -6.22
CA ARG A 30 -15.35 6.34 -6.69
C ARG A 30 -13.97 5.94 -6.19
N TRP A 31 -13.87 5.36 -5.00
CA TRP A 31 -12.62 4.81 -4.47
C TRP A 31 -12.19 3.53 -5.19
N LEU A 32 -13.02 2.94 -6.04
CA LEU A 32 -12.73 1.69 -6.75
C LEU A 32 -12.46 1.91 -8.23
N LEU A 33 -12.49 3.16 -8.69
CA LEU A 33 -12.29 3.47 -10.10
C LEU A 33 -10.82 3.28 -10.48
N HIS A 34 -10.62 2.63 -11.63
CA HIS A 34 -9.32 2.51 -12.25
C HIS A 34 -8.85 3.88 -12.76
N GLY A 35 -7.57 4.21 -12.57
CA GLY A 35 -6.98 5.48 -13.02
C GLY A 35 -7.33 6.71 -12.16
N ALA A 36 -8.16 6.58 -11.13
CA ALA A 36 -8.32 7.65 -10.14
C ALA A 36 -7.02 7.81 -9.34
N GLU A 37 -6.60 9.07 -9.11
CA GLU A 37 -5.39 9.39 -8.32
C GLU A 37 -5.43 8.74 -6.93
N LEU A 38 -6.62 8.70 -6.33
CA LEU A 38 -6.90 8.05 -5.04
C LEU A 38 -7.84 6.87 -5.25
N SER A 39 -7.27 5.68 -5.45
CA SER A 39 -8.00 4.44 -5.63
C SER A 39 -7.58 3.38 -4.62
N LEU A 40 -8.54 2.71 -4.00
CA LEU A 40 -8.38 1.53 -3.15
C LEU A 40 -8.49 0.22 -3.95
N ALA A 41 -8.75 0.28 -5.26
CA ALA A 41 -8.85 -0.91 -6.08
C ALA A 41 -7.63 -1.85 -5.96
N PRO A 42 -6.36 -1.36 -5.97
CA PRO A 42 -5.20 -2.24 -5.81
C PRO A 42 -5.19 -2.99 -4.47
N MET A 43 -5.61 -2.33 -3.39
CA MET A 43 -5.71 -2.95 -2.06
C MET A 43 -6.76 -4.08 -2.07
N ILE A 44 -7.91 -3.85 -2.68
CA ILE A 44 -8.96 -4.88 -2.78
C ILE A 44 -8.49 -6.05 -3.64
N MET A 45 -7.77 -5.79 -4.74
CA MET A 45 -7.19 -6.85 -5.57
C MET A 45 -6.19 -7.70 -4.77
N MET A 46 -5.30 -7.06 -4.01
CA MET A 46 -4.34 -7.79 -3.15
C MET A 46 -5.06 -8.63 -2.09
N GLU A 47 -6.03 -8.06 -1.36
CA GLU A 47 -6.78 -8.79 -0.31
C GLU A 47 -7.59 -9.99 -0.85
N ASN A 48 -7.92 -9.99 -2.15
CA ASN A 48 -8.67 -11.06 -2.81
C ASN A 48 -7.79 -11.95 -3.70
N ASP A 49 -6.49 -11.67 -3.80
CA ASP A 49 -5.55 -12.55 -4.51
C ASP A 49 -5.45 -13.88 -3.77
N HIS A 50 -5.43 -15.00 -4.50
CA HIS A 50 -5.41 -16.32 -3.88
C HIS A 50 -4.20 -16.53 -2.95
N ARG A 51 -3.06 -15.85 -3.23
CA ARG A 51 -1.82 -15.94 -2.43
C ARG A 51 -1.99 -15.20 -1.10
N ALA A 52 -2.71 -14.08 -1.09
CA ALA A 52 -3.04 -13.34 0.12
C ALA A 52 -4.18 -14.02 0.92
N LEU A 53 -5.07 -14.75 0.24
CA LEU A 53 -6.16 -15.47 0.88
C LEU A 53 -5.72 -16.80 1.52
N ALA A 54 -4.76 -17.51 0.92
CA ALA A 54 -4.29 -18.81 1.40
C ALA A 54 -3.90 -18.87 2.90
N PRO A 55 -3.20 -17.86 3.49
CA PRO A 55 -2.89 -17.81 4.92
C PRO A 55 -4.11 -17.96 5.85
N TRP A 56 -5.29 -17.49 5.44
CA TRP A 56 -6.51 -17.54 6.26
C TRP A 56 -6.99 -18.97 6.51
N HIS A 57 -6.66 -19.91 5.61
CA HIS A 57 -6.94 -21.34 5.82
C HIS A 57 -6.12 -21.96 6.96
N TYR A 58 -5.01 -21.32 7.34
CA TYR A 58 -4.11 -21.78 8.39
C TYR A 58 -4.30 -21.04 9.72
N LEU A 59 -5.22 -20.07 9.79
CA LEU A 59 -5.44 -19.24 10.99
C LEU A 59 -5.71 -20.09 12.24
N SER A 60 -6.56 -21.11 12.14
CA SER A 60 -6.87 -22.03 13.24
C SER A 60 -5.61 -22.76 13.76
N ASN A 61 -4.75 -23.20 12.84
CA ASN A 61 -3.50 -23.89 13.19
C ASN A 61 -2.51 -22.93 13.84
N CYS A 62 -2.39 -21.70 13.33
CA CYS A 62 -1.57 -20.65 13.94
C CYS A 62 -2.00 -20.33 15.38
N VAL A 63 -3.30 -20.29 15.66
CA VAL A 63 -3.80 -20.07 17.02
C VAL A 63 -3.46 -21.22 17.96
N ARG A 64 -3.53 -22.47 17.47
CA ARG A 64 -3.30 -23.67 18.28
C ARG A 64 -1.82 -23.98 18.51
N GLU A 65 -1.02 -23.84 17.46
CA GLU A 65 0.36 -24.35 17.41
C GLU A 65 1.41 -23.23 17.35
N GLY A 66 0.97 -21.98 17.13
CA GLY A 66 1.84 -20.88 16.77
C GLY A 66 2.29 -20.91 15.30
N GLY A 67 3.17 -19.96 14.96
CA GLY A 67 3.68 -19.75 13.60
C GLY A 67 2.86 -18.76 12.77
N ILE A 68 3.36 -18.42 11.59
CA ILE A 68 2.80 -17.39 10.71
C ILE A 68 1.98 -18.05 9.60
N GLY A 69 0.74 -17.60 9.40
CA GLY A 69 -0.19 -18.20 8.43
C GLY A 69 0.38 -18.20 7.01
N PHE A 70 1.08 -17.14 6.62
CA PHE A 70 1.72 -17.04 5.31
C PHE A 70 2.83 -18.08 5.13
N GLN A 71 3.68 -18.27 6.13
CA GLN A 71 4.69 -19.33 6.11
C GLN A 71 4.07 -20.72 6.04
N LYS A 72 2.99 -20.99 6.80
CA LYS A 72 2.32 -22.29 6.74
C LYS A 72 1.66 -22.56 5.38
N ALA A 73 1.15 -21.52 4.71
CA ALA A 73 0.52 -21.64 3.40
C ALA A 73 1.53 -21.79 2.24
N HIS A 74 2.63 -21.05 2.30
CA HIS A 74 3.57 -20.91 1.17
C HIS A 74 4.97 -21.49 1.43
N GLY A 75 5.21 -22.00 2.64
CA GLY A 75 6.50 -22.57 3.06
C GLY A 75 7.62 -21.54 3.26
N ARG A 76 7.33 -20.24 3.18
CA ARG A 76 8.29 -19.13 3.19
C ARG A 76 7.71 -17.88 3.81
N GLU A 77 8.57 -16.98 4.28
CA GLU A 77 8.14 -15.64 4.69
C GLU A 77 7.64 -14.82 3.50
N ILE A 78 6.76 -13.85 3.78
CA ILE A 78 6.12 -13.03 2.75
C ILE A 78 7.13 -12.27 1.88
N TRP A 79 8.20 -11.73 2.49
CA TRP A 79 9.22 -10.97 1.78
C TRP A 79 10.05 -11.84 0.83
N ASP A 80 10.45 -13.03 1.28
CA ASP A 80 11.13 -14.01 0.44
C ASP A 80 10.23 -14.44 -0.72
N TYR A 81 8.94 -14.66 -0.43
CA TYR A 81 7.96 -15.03 -1.44
C TYR A 81 7.78 -13.94 -2.50
N CYS A 82 7.64 -12.67 -2.10
CA CYS A 82 7.58 -11.54 -3.02
C CYS A 82 8.84 -11.45 -3.90
N SER A 83 10.03 -11.64 -3.32
CA SER A 83 11.28 -11.59 -4.08
C SER A 83 11.36 -12.63 -5.21
N MET A 84 10.69 -13.78 -5.03
CA MET A 84 10.66 -14.88 -6.00
C MET A 84 9.46 -14.83 -6.96
N ASN A 85 8.44 -14.01 -6.65
CA ASN A 85 7.18 -13.95 -7.40
C ASN A 85 6.90 -12.50 -7.83
N PRO A 86 7.49 -12.03 -8.95
CA PRO A 86 7.36 -10.64 -9.41
C PRO A 86 5.90 -10.18 -9.58
N GLU A 87 5.01 -11.08 -10.00
CA GLU A 87 3.59 -10.78 -10.14
C GLU A 87 2.94 -10.43 -8.79
N PHE A 88 3.16 -11.27 -7.76
CA PHE A 88 2.61 -11.00 -6.43
C PHE A 88 3.28 -9.80 -5.78
N ASN A 89 4.59 -9.62 -5.99
CA ASN A 89 5.32 -8.43 -5.53
C ASN A 89 4.70 -7.14 -6.09
N ASN A 90 4.35 -7.11 -7.38
CA ASN A 90 3.71 -5.94 -7.99
C ASN A 90 2.32 -5.69 -7.39
N ILE A 91 1.49 -6.72 -7.22
CA ILE A 91 0.17 -6.61 -6.58
C ILE A 91 0.31 -6.05 -5.15
N PHE A 92 1.27 -6.56 -4.38
CA PHE A 92 1.55 -6.12 -3.02
C PHE A 92 2.02 -4.66 -2.98
N ASN A 93 2.99 -4.30 -3.83
CA ASN A 93 3.53 -2.95 -3.91
C ASN A 93 2.49 -1.92 -4.35
N ASP A 94 1.62 -2.26 -5.31
CA ASP A 94 0.53 -1.39 -5.74
C ASP A 94 -0.48 -1.14 -4.62
N ALA A 95 -0.83 -2.18 -3.85
CA ALA A 95 -1.70 -2.07 -2.69
C ALA A 95 -1.11 -1.19 -1.57
N MET A 96 0.17 -1.39 -1.25
CA MET A 96 0.85 -0.55 -0.26
C MET A 96 0.98 0.90 -0.73
N GLY A 97 1.33 1.11 -2.00
CA GLY A 97 1.48 2.42 -2.60
C GLY A 97 0.16 3.19 -2.73
N CYS A 98 -0.95 2.53 -3.06
CA CYS A 98 -2.25 3.21 -3.17
C CYS A 98 -2.74 3.69 -1.80
N THR A 99 -2.57 2.88 -0.77
CA THR A 99 -2.98 3.24 0.59
C THR A 99 -2.06 4.29 1.21
N ALA A 100 -0.75 4.24 0.92
CA ALA A 100 0.21 5.27 1.31
C ALA A 100 -0.18 6.64 0.76
N ARG A 101 -0.49 6.75 -0.54
CA ARG A 101 -0.94 8.01 -1.17
C ARG A 101 -2.17 8.60 -0.49
N ILE A 102 -3.20 7.77 -0.23
CA ILE A 102 -4.44 8.23 0.43
C ILE A 102 -4.14 8.74 1.84
N THR A 103 -3.40 7.97 2.63
CA THR A 103 -3.06 8.35 4.01
C THR A 103 -2.20 9.61 4.04
N MET A 104 -1.15 9.68 3.22
CA MET A 104 -0.25 10.84 3.22
C MET A 104 -0.93 12.10 2.71
N LYS A 105 -1.78 12.02 1.68
CA LYS A 105 -2.54 13.19 1.23
C LYS A 105 -3.45 13.74 2.33
N ALA A 106 -4.06 12.88 3.14
CA ALA A 106 -4.84 13.30 4.29
C ALA A 106 -3.97 13.95 5.39
N ILE A 107 -2.82 13.34 5.73
CA ILE A 107 -1.87 13.88 6.72
C ILE A 107 -1.35 15.24 6.26
N MET A 108 -0.90 15.37 5.01
CA MET A 108 -0.39 16.63 4.46
C MET A 108 -1.47 17.70 4.35
N THR A 109 -2.75 17.33 4.25
CA THR A 109 -3.85 18.30 4.28
C THR A 109 -4.12 18.79 5.71
N GLY A 110 -4.12 17.88 6.68
CA GLY A 110 -4.50 18.18 8.08
C GLY A 110 -3.36 18.66 8.97
N TYR A 111 -2.12 18.31 8.65
CA TYR A 111 -0.92 18.55 9.45
C TYR A 111 0.22 19.07 8.57
N LYS A 112 -0.03 20.21 7.90
CA LYS A 112 0.94 20.82 6.97
C LYS A 112 2.28 21.13 7.62
N ASP A 113 2.31 21.48 8.89
CA ASP A 113 3.56 21.85 9.56
C ASP A 113 4.28 20.66 10.22
N ALA A 114 3.79 19.42 10.02
CA ALA A 114 4.32 18.22 10.67
C ALA A 114 5.83 18.01 10.46
N PHE A 115 6.36 18.48 9.33
CA PHE A 115 7.76 18.29 8.94
C PHE A 115 8.53 19.60 8.79
N CYS A 116 8.00 20.71 9.30
CA CYS A 116 8.71 21.98 9.29
C CYS A 116 10.01 21.88 10.10
N GLY A 117 11.13 22.32 9.49
CA GLY A 117 12.46 22.30 10.10
C GLY A 117 13.25 21.01 9.89
N VAL A 118 12.68 20.01 9.21
CA VAL A 118 13.42 18.80 8.80
C VAL A 118 14.20 19.09 7.52
N GLY A 119 15.51 18.84 7.51
CA GLY A 119 16.35 19.02 6.32
C GLY A 119 16.41 17.78 5.42
N SER A 120 16.42 16.60 6.04
CA SER A 120 16.49 15.31 5.39
C SER A 120 15.65 14.26 6.13
N MET A 121 15.01 13.36 5.38
CA MET A 121 14.14 12.35 5.96
C MET A 121 14.31 11.01 5.25
N VAL A 122 14.36 9.93 6.01
CA VAL A 122 14.35 8.56 5.49
C VAL A 122 13.02 7.87 5.80
N ASP A 123 12.35 7.34 4.78
CA ASP A 123 11.19 6.44 4.90
C ASP A 123 11.69 4.99 4.93
N VAL A 124 11.69 4.37 6.11
CA VAL A 124 12.20 3.01 6.32
C VAL A 124 11.06 2.01 6.13
N GLY A 125 11.24 1.09 5.17
CA GLY A 125 10.15 0.24 4.72
C GLY A 125 9.15 1.01 3.85
N GLY A 126 9.62 2.01 3.11
CA GLY A 126 8.79 2.93 2.33
C GLY A 126 8.22 2.31 1.04
N GLY A 127 8.53 1.05 0.76
CA GLY A 127 8.11 0.31 -0.42
C GLY A 127 8.61 0.97 -1.69
N THR A 128 7.69 1.23 -2.62
CA THR A 128 7.98 1.96 -3.86
C THR A 128 8.09 3.48 -3.67
N GLY A 129 8.14 3.99 -2.43
CA GLY A 129 8.41 5.40 -2.13
C GLY A 129 7.21 6.33 -2.23
N ALA A 130 6.00 5.78 -2.32
CA ALA A 130 4.78 6.57 -2.49
C ALA A 130 4.54 7.56 -1.34
N ALA A 131 4.87 7.22 -0.10
CA ALA A 131 4.69 8.12 1.05
C ALA A 131 5.70 9.27 1.01
N MET A 132 7.00 8.96 0.87
CA MET A 132 8.05 9.96 0.71
C MET A 132 7.80 10.89 -0.49
N GLY A 133 7.30 10.35 -1.60
CA GLY A 133 6.90 11.13 -2.78
C GLY A 133 5.83 12.18 -2.47
N GLU A 134 4.83 11.87 -1.64
CA GLU A 134 3.83 12.85 -1.19
C GLU A 134 4.42 13.88 -0.20
N ILE A 135 5.37 13.48 0.64
CA ILE A 135 6.04 14.38 1.59
C ILE A 135 6.84 15.45 0.85
N VAL A 136 7.73 15.05 -0.07
CA VAL A 136 8.60 16.00 -0.78
C VAL A 136 7.83 16.90 -1.75
N LYS A 137 6.66 16.47 -2.25
CA LYS A 137 5.76 17.33 -3.04
C LYS A 137 5.26 18.53 -2.23
N VAL A 138 4.96 18.33 -0.94
CA VAL A 138 4.45 19.38 -0.05
C VAL A 138 5.59 20.14 0.63
N HIS A 139 6.71 19.45 0.88
CA HIS A 139 7.91 20.00 1.50
C HIS A 139 9.15 19.82 0.59
N PRO A 140 9.27 20.57 -0.51
CA PRO A 140 10.38 20.40 -1.48
C PRO A 140 11.78 20.67 -0.91
N HIS A 141 11.87 21.29 0.28
CA HIS A 141 13.13 21.53 0.97
C HIS A 141 13.69 20.26 1.63
N ILE A 142 12.87 19.25 1.89
CA ILE A 142 13.28 18.00 2.51
C ILE A 142 14.00 17.15 1.47
N LYS A 143 15.23 16.73 1.77
CA LYS A 143 15.93 15.68 1.02
C LYS A 143 15.33 14.32 1.40
N GLY A 144 14.47 13.77 0.54
CA GLY A 144 13.79 12.51 0.79
C GLY A 144 14.65 11.30 0.42
N ILE A 145 14.71 10.31 1.31
CA ILE A 145 15.30 9.00 1.06
C ILE A 145 14.20 7.96 1.24
N ASN A 146 13.93 7.16 0.21
CA ASN A 146 13.10 5.97 0.33
C ASN A 146 14.00 4.74 0.51
N PHE A 147 13.83 4.02 1.61
CA PHE A 147 14.66 2.87 1.96
C PHE A 147 13.81 1.60 2.10
N ASP A 148 14.14 0.57 1.32
CA ASP A 148 13.46 -0.73 1.36
C ASP A 148 14.40 -1.84 0.87
N LEU A 149 13.91 -3.08 0.80
CA LEU A 149 14.65 -4.22 0.26
C LEU A 149 15.04 -3.97 -1.20
N PRO A 150 16.22 -4.45 -1.66
CA PRO A 150 16.69 -4.21 -3.02
C PRO A 150 15.70 -4.60 -4.13
N HIS A 151 14.98 -5.73 -3.96
CA HIS A 151 14.00 -6.19 -4.95
C HIS A 151 12.76 -5.30 -5.03
N VAL A 152 12.40 -4.62 -3.94
CA VAL A 152 11.29 -3.66 -3.90
C VAL A 152 11.71 -2.36 -4.58
N ILE A 153 12.87 -1.83 -4.19
CA ILE A 153 13.45 -0.61 -4.77
C ILE A 153 13.66 -0.72 -6.28
N ALA A 154 14.03 -1.90 -6.78
CA ALA A 154 14.15 -2.15 -8.22
C ALA A 154 12.85 -1.93 -9.02
N THR A 155 11.69 -1.88 -8.34
CA THR A 155 10.38 -1.62 -8.94
C THR A 155 9.83 -0.23 -8.63
N ALA A 156 10.58 0.60 -7.88
CA ALA A 156 10.13 1.94 -7.51
C ALA A 156 10.18 2.89 -8.71
N PRO A 157 9.09 3.63 -8.99
CA PRO A 157 9.14 4.69 -9.98
C PRO A 157 9.92 5.89 -9.45
N GLU A 158 10.44 6.73 -10.34
CA GLU A 158 11.16 7.93 -9.93
C GLU A 158 10.21 8.99 -9.36
N TYR A 159 10.63 9.61 -8.25
CA TYR A 159 9.98 10.79 -7.68
C TYR A 159 10.99 11.93 -7.57
N GLY A 160 10.65 13.10 -8.10
CA GLY A 160 11.48 14.30 -7.96
C GLY A 160 11.73 14.62 -6.48
N GLY A 161 13.00 14.75 -6.09
CA GLY A 161 13.40 15.02 -4.70
C GLY A 161 13.51 13.79 -3.80
N VAL A 162 13.34 12.57 -4.33
CA VAL A 162 13.49 11.31 -3.58
C VAL A 162 14.66 10.50 -4.13
N SER A 163 15.53 10.02 -3.23
CA SER A 163 16.57 9.04 -3.54
C SER A 163 16.15 7.65 -3.06
N HIS A 164 16.19 6.65 -3.94
CA HIS A 164 15.87 5.27 -3.60
C HIS A 164 17.12 4.49 -3.18
N VAL A 165 17.08 3.85 -2.01
CA VAL A 165 18.22 3.10 -1.46
C VAL A 165 17.75 1.70 -1.05
N GLY A 166 18.35 0.68 -1.66
CA GLY A 166 18.12 -0.72 -1.31
C GLY A 166 18.98 -1.16 -0.13
N GLY A 167 18.41 -1.87 0.83
CA GLY A 167 19.17 -2.43 1.95
C GLY A 167 18.35 -3.27 2.90
N ASP A 168 18.89 -3.46 4.10
CA ASP A 168 18.26 -4.23 5.18
C ASP A 168 18.27 -3.37 6.45
N MET A 169 17.08 -2.96 6.90
CA MET A 169 16.92 -2.07 8.06
C MET A 169 17.42 -2.69 9.37
N PHE A 170 17.50 -4.03 9.45
CA PHE A 170 18.05 -4.71 10.62
C PHE A 170 19.57 -4.66 10.68
N LYS A 171 20.23 -4.26 9.59
CA LYS A 171 21.68 -4.02 9.54
C LYS A 171 22.01 -2.55 9.70
N ALA A 172 21.42 -1.70 8.86
CA ALA A 172 21.62 -0.26 8.88
C ALA A 172 20.51 0.44 8.10
N ILE A 173 20.23 1.68 8.49
CA ILE A 173 19.38 2.60 7.73
C ILE A 173 20.21 3.83 7.31
N PRO A 174 19.87 4.49 6.18
CA PRO A 174 20.48 5.75 5.79
C PRO A 174 20.37 6.81 6.90
N SER A 175 21.43 7.62 7.08
CA SER A 175 21.40 8.74 8.01
C SER A 175 20.56 9.89 7.44
N ALA A 176 19.69 10.44 8.28
CA ALA A 176 18.83 11.58 7.98
C ALA A 176 18.44 12.29 9.29
N ASP A 177 17.94 13.52 9.19
CA ASP A 177 17.49 14.30 10.36
C ASP A 177 16.24 13.69 11.01
N ALA A 178 15.41 13.01 10.22
CA ALA A 178 14.20 12.33 10.67
C ALA A 178 14.02 10.95 10.02
N VAL A 179 13.42 10.04 10.79
CA VAL A 179 12.99 8.71 10.31
C VAL A 179 11.46 8.69 10.27
N PHE A 180 10.91 8.35 9.12
CA PHE A 180 9.49 8.10 8.93
C PHE A 180 9.26 6.59 8.78
N MET A 181 8.23 6.08 9.45
CA MET A 181 7.81 4.68 9.36
C MET A 181 6.29 4.59 9.33
N LYS A 182 5.74 4.20 8.19
CA LYS A 182 4.31 3.86 8.07
C LYS A 182 4.13 2.36 8.30
N VAL A 183 3.96 1.96 9.56
CA VAL A 183 3.81 0.55 9.93
C VAL A 183 2.37 0.08 9.70
N ARG A 184 2.19 -1.00 8.92
CA ARG A 184 0.90 -1.71 8.76
C ARG A 184 0.92 -3.14 9.30
N PHE A 185 2.09 -3.71 9.52
CA PHE A 185 2.27 -5.05 10.09
C PHE A 185 3.09 -4.97 11.36
N ILE A 186 2.85 -5.86 12.32
CA ILE A 186 3.70 -5.93 13.52
C ILE A 186 5.06 -6.47 13.09
N ILE A 187 6.07 -5.62 13.12
CA ILE A 187 7.47 -6.02 12.90
C ILE A 187 8.01 -6.43 14.26
N LYS A 188 8.45 -7.68 14.38
CA LYS A 188 9.13 -8.15 15.59
C LYS A 188 10.55 -7.59 15.56
N ILE A 189 10.77 -6.46 16.21
CA ILE A 189 12.11 -5.92 16.44
C ILE A 189 12.69 -6.78 17.57
N LEU A 190 13.74 -7.54 17.25
CA LEU A 190 14.48 -8.38 18.21
C LEU A 190 15.41 -7.52 19.08
#